data_AF-A0A194PGH2-F1
#
_entry.id   AF-A0A194PGH2-F1
#
_cell.length_a   1.000
_cell.length_b   1.000
_cell.length_c   1.000
_cell.angle_alpha   90.00
_cell.angle_beta   90.00
_cell.angle_gamma   90.00
#
_symmetry.space_group_name_H-M   'P 1'
#
loop_
_entity.id
_entity.type
_entity.pdbx_description
1 polymer ?
#
loop_
_entity_poly.entity_id
_entity_poly.type
_entity_poly.pdbx_seq_one_letter_code
_entity_poly.pdbx_strand_id
1 'polypeptide(L)'
;MSTGQDKKSSASTIKSKEKRQARKLEQRRIADGMSNVTSANKLTDLAALCRELLVYRNKDMEVDMYIQRVTELDKNVLEWAINLTERNMRKLYETCAWGWNPERKVEEMTDDSAWYLIAKQNDKLLAFSHFRFDMDFGEPVLYW
;
A
#
# COMPACT_ATOMS: atom_id res chain seq x y z
N MET A 1 20.31 58.87 1.30
CA MET A 1 19.59 57.70 0.75
C MET A 1 20.39 56.44 1.06
N SER A 2 20.06 55.70 2.12
CA SER A 2 20.63 54.36 2.35
C SER A 2 19.73 53.58 3.31
N THR A 3 18.72 52.90 2.75
CA THR A 3 17.80 52.03 3.51
C THR A 3 17.51 50.70 2.78
N GLY A 4 18.27 50.39 1.72
CA GLY A 4 17.97 49.28 0.80
C GLY A 4 18.72 47.97 1.03
N GLN A 5 19.87 47.97 1.74
CA GLN A 5 20.75 46.79 1.83
C GLN A 5 20.49 45.92 3.08
N ASP A 6 20.18 46.50 4.25
CA ASP A 6 20.00 45.74 5.50
C ASP A 6 18.69 44.92 5.56
N LYS A 7 17.66 45.36 4.82
CA LYS A 7 16.39 44.60 4.72
C LYS A 7 16.51 43.35 3.84
N LYS A 8 17.44 43.31 2.88
CA LYS A 8 17.62 42.14 1.99
C LYS A 8 18.41 41.01 2.66
N SER A 9 19.39 41.33 3.52
CA SER A 9 20.23 40.34 4.23
C SER A 9 19.51 39.63 5.39
N SER A 10 18.64 40.36 6.10
CA SER A 10 17.79 39.79 7.14
C SER A 10 16.71 38.87 6.57
N ALA A 11 16.05 39.28 5.47
CA ALA A 11 15.05 38.47 4.78
C ALA A 11 15.64 37.18 4.17
N SER A 12 16.85 37.22 3.60
CA SER A 12 17.51 36.02 3.06
C SER A 12 17.91 35.02 4.16
N THR A 13 18.34 35.52 5.31
CA THR A 13 18.67 34.71 6.48
C THR A 13 17.43 34.04 7.07
N ILE A 14 16.32 34.75 7.16
CA ILE A 14 15.02 34.20 7.61
C ILE A 14 14.57 33.08 6.65
N LYS A 15 14.56 33.34 5.33
CA LYS A 15 14.21 32.33 4.31
C LYS A 15 15.10 31.07 4.39
N SER A 16 16.40 31.23 4.65
CA SER A 16 17.33 30.11 4.82
C SER A 16 17.02 29.28 6.07
N LYS A 17 16.70 29.94 7.19
CA LYS A 17 16.27 29.27 8.44
C LYS A 17 14.95 28.53 8.26
N GLU A 18 13.95 29.16 7.63
CA GLU A 18 12.65 28.54 7.32
C GLU A 18 12.82 27.31 6.43
N LYS A 19 13.60 27.41 5.35
CA LYS A 19 13.91 26.27 4.47
C LYS A 19 14.61 25.12 5.21
N ARG A 20 15.53 25.43 6.14
CA ARG A 20 16.18 24.42 6.98
C ARG A 20 15.21 23.76 7.95
N GLN A 21 14.30 24.54 8.55
CA GLN A 21 13.28 24.01 9.45
C GLN A 21 12.26 23.14 8.71
N ALA A 22 11.79 23.57 7.53
CA ALA A 22 10.90 22.80 6.68
C ALA A 22 11.52 21.45 6.28
N ARG A 23 12.79 21.43 5.87
CA ARG A 23 13.52 20.18 5.57
C ARG A 23 13.62 19.24 6.77
N LYS A 24 13.88 19.78 7.97
CA LYS A 24 13.94 18.97 9.20
C LYS A 24 12.58 18.41 9.60
N LEU A 25 11.50 19.14 9.34
CA LEU A 25 10.14 18.66 9.58
C LEU A 25 9.80 17.53 8.62
N GLU A 26 10.11 17.71 7.33
CA GLU A 26 9.87 16.69 6.31
C GLU A 26 10.67 15.41 6.57
N GLN A 27 11.95 15.53 6.94
CA GLN A 27 12.76 14.36 7.32
C GLN A 27 12.17 13.61 8.52
N ARG A 28 11.61 14.32 9.51
CA ARG A 28 10.93 13.69 10.65
C ARG A 28 9.65 13.00 10.21
N ARG A 29 8.82 13.66 9.40
CA ARG A 29 7.58 13.09 8.86
C ARG A 29 7.83 11.78 8.11
N ILE A 30 8.86 11.76 7.25
CA ILE A 30 9.28 10.56 6.51
C ILE A 30 9.77 9.47 7.46
N ALA A 31 10.58 9.83 8.47
CA ALA A 31 11.09 8.85 9.45
C ALA A 31 9.97 8.24 10.30
N ASP A 32 9.00 9.04 10.72
CA ASP A 32 7.81 8.58 11.45
C ASP A 32 6.97 7.64 10.57
N GLY A 33 6.77 8.01 9.30
CA GLY A 33 6.09 7.17 8.31
C GLY A 33 6.78 5.82 8.10
N MET A 34 8.11 5.82 7.90
CA MET A 34 8.90 4.59 7.78
C MET A 34 8.79 3.70 9.03
N SER A 35 8.71 4.31 10.22
CA SER A 35 8.53 3.57 11.47
C SER A 35 7.17 2.88 11.52
N ASN A 36 6.10 3.55 11.06
CA ASN A 36 4.76 2.95 10.96
C ASN A 36 4.74 1.78 9.97
N VAL A 37 5.29 1.97 8.77
CA VAL A 37 5.38 0.91 7.74
C VAL A 37 6.18 -0.28 8.25
N THR A 38 7.33 -0.04 8.88
CA THR A 38 8.16 -1.09 9.47
C THR A 38 7.42 -1.85 10.56
N SER A 39 6.63 -1.16 11.38
CA SER A 39 5.84 -1.78 12.45
C SER A 39 4.70 -2.62 11.87
N ALA A 40 4.03 -2.14 10.83
CA ALA A 40 2.96 -2.88 10.15
C ALA A 40 3.49 -4.15 9.45
N ASN A 41 4.65 -4.07 8.76
CA ASN A 41 5.26 -5.22 8.10
C ASN A 41 5.84 -6.28 9.05
N LYS A 42 5.94 -5.98 10.35
CA LYS A 42 6.30 -6.95 11.41
C LYS A 42 5.11 -7.72 11.96
N LEU A 43 3.87 -7.34 11.60
CA LEU A 43 2.69 -8.07 12.02
C LEU A 43 2.72 -9.48 11.41
N THR A 44 2.41 -10.48 12.24
CA THR A 44 2.26 -11.88 11.83
C THR A 44 0.81 -12.29 11.73
N ASP A 45 -0.08 -11.65 12.48
CA ASP A 45 -1.52 -11.93 12.49
C ASP A 45 -2.31 -10.61 12.40
N LEU A 46 -2.53 -10.16 11.17
CA LEU A 46 -3.35 -8.98 10.88
C LEU A 46 -4.84 -9.26 11.13
N ALA A 47 -5.29 -10.50 10.95
CA ALA A 47 -6.68 -10.92 11.13
C ALA A 47 -7.16 -10.74 12.58
N ALA A 48 -6.27 -10.89 13.56
CA ALA A 48 -6.58 -10.63 14.97
C ALA A 48 -7.04 -9.19 15.24
N LEU A 49 -6.60 -8.20 14.44
CA LEU A 49 -6.95 -6.79 14.64
C LEU A 49 -8.33 -6.43 14.07
N CYS A 50 -8.89 -7.24 13.18
CA CYS A 50 -10.11 -6.93 12.45
C CYS A 50 -11.07 -8.12 12.31
N ARG A 51 -11.02 -9.09 13.24
CA ARG A 51 -11.76 -10.36 13.18
C ARG A 51 -13.26 -10.20 12.89
N GLU A 52 -13.91 -9.20 13.48
CA GLU A 52 -15.34 -8.95 13.27
C GLU A 52 -15.67 -8.46 11.86
N LEU A 53 -14.69 -7.88 11.16
CA LEU A 53 -14.83 -7.41 9.78
C LEU A 53 -14.55 -8.51 8.74
N LEU A 54 -14.12 -9.69 9.18
CA LEU A 54 -13.80 -10.83 8.31
C LEU A 54 -15.01 -11.70 7.98
N VAL A 55 -16.21 -11.26 8.32
CA VAL A 55 -17.45 -11.90 7.89
C VAL A 55 -18.36 -10.84 7.29
N TYR A 56 -18.72 -11.02 6.02
CA TYR A 56 -19.73 -10.22 5.37
C TYR A 56 -21.04 -10.99 5.32
N ARG A 57 -22.13 -10.40 5.79
CA ARG A 57 -23.47 -11.00 5.77
C ARG A 57 -24.51 -10.00 5.30
N ASN A 58 -25.30 -10.40 4.32
CA ASN A 58 -26.55 -9.73 3.96
C ASN A 58 -27.70 -10.76 3.90
N LYS A 59 -28.86 -10.38 3.34
CA LYS A 59 -30.04 -11.27 3.26
C LYS A 59 -29.84 -12.49 2.36
N ASP A 60 -28.94 -12.37 1.38
CA ASP A 60 -28.79 -13.33 0.28
C ASP A 60 -27.49 -14.15 0.38
N MET A 61 -26.50 -13.65 1.12
CA MET A 61 -25.19 -14.28 1.22
C MET A 61 -24.48 -14.02 2.56
N GLU A 62 -23.73 -15.03 2.95
CA GLU A 62 -22.71 -14.98 3.98
C GLU A 62 -21.38 -15.37 3.34
N VAL A 63 -20.35 -14.56 3.58
CA VAL A 63 -19.01 -14.71 3.02
C VAL A 63 -18.00 -14.60 4.15
N ASP A 64 -17.19 -15.64 4.28
CA ASP A 64 -16.05 -15.68 5.18
C ASP A 64 -14.84 -15.08 4.46
N MET A 65 -14.07 -14.29 5.20
CA MET A 65 -12.82 -13.72 4.73
C MET A 65 -11.68 -14.13 5.64
N TYR A 66 -10.48 -14.19 5.08
CA TYR A 66 -9.25 -14.39 5.83
C TYR A 66 -8.13 -13.55 5.25
N ILE A 67 -7.17 -13.20 6.10
CA ILE A 67 -6.00 -12.40 5.73
C ILE A 67 -4.74 -13.24 5.96
N GLN A 68 -3.87 -13.30 4.96
CA GLN A 68 -2.56 -13.96 5.07
C GLN A 68 -1.49 -13.19 4.30
N ARG A 69 -0.24 -13.35 4.71
CA ARG A 69 0.92 -12.95 3.90
C ARG A 69 1.05 -13.86 2.70
N VAL A 70 1.58 -13.34 1.59
CA VAL A 70 1.84 -14.16 0.40
C VAL A 70 2.76 -15.34 0.70
N THR A 71 3.71 -15.17 1.63
CA THR A 71 4.66 -16.20 2.07
C THR A 71 4.00 -17.38 2.79
N GLU A 72 2.76 -17.21 3.27
CA GLU A 72 1.98 -18.22 4.00
C GLU A 72 0.70 -18.62 3.25
N LEU A 73 0.43 -17.99 2.11
CA LEU A 73 -0.77 -18.23 1.31
C LEU A 73 -0.63 -19.54 0.53
N ASP A 74 -1.71 -20.32 0.47
CA ASP A 74 -1.76 -21.52 -0.36
C ASP A 74 -1.47 -21.17 -1.83
N LYS A 75 -0.58 -21.94 -2.46
CA LYS A 75 -0.11 -21.67 -3.83
C LYS A 75 -1.25 -21.68 -4.86
N ASN A 76 -2.26 -22.53 -4.67
CA ASN A 76 -3.41 -22.58 -5.57
C ASN A 76 -4.30 -21.34 -5.40
N VAL A 77 -4.39 -20.78 -4.19
CA VAL A 77 -5.10 -19.52 -3.95
C VAL A 77 -4.37 -18.35 -4.60
N LEU A 78 -3.03 -18.31 -4.49
CA LEU A 78 -2.22 -17.28 -5.14
C LEU A 78 -2.32 -17.36 -6.67
N GLU A 79 -2.21 -18.56 -7.24
CA GLU A 79 -2.39 -18.79 -8.67
C GLU A 79 -3.81 -18.40 -9.13
N TRP A 80 -4.84 -18.73 -8.35
CA TRP A 80 -6.21 -18.29 -8.62
C TRP A 80 -6.33 -16.77 -8.64
N ALA A 81 -5.69 -16.07 -7.70
CA ALA A 81 -5.72 -14.60 -7.64
C ALA A 81 -5.03 -13.97 -8.86
N ILE A 82 -3.84 -14.46 -9.23
CA ILE A 82 -3.11 -14.01 -10.43
C ILE A 82 -3.95 -14.22 -11.69
N ASN A 83 -4.51 -15.42 -11.86
CA ASN A 83 -5.36 -15.76 -13.00
C ASN A 83 -6.65 -14.94 -13.03
N LEU A 84 -7.22 -14.59 -11.88
CA LEU A 84 -8.37 -13.69 -11.80
C LEU A 84 -7.99 -12.26 -12.20
N THR A 85 -6.83 -11.75 -11.77
CA THR A 85 -6.29 -10.45 -12.20
C THR A 85 -6.11 -10.39 -13.70
N GLU A 86 -5.44 -11.38 -14.30
CA GLU A 86 -5.22 -11.39 -15.75
C GLU A 86 -6.54 -11.36 -16.51
N ARG A 87 -7.47 -12.26 -16.18
CA ARG A 87 -8.78 -12.33 -16.87
C ARG A 87 -9.55 -11.01 -16.80
N ASN A 88 -9.50 -10.32 -15.67
CA ASN A 88 -10.27 -9.09 -15.47
C ASN A 88 -9.56 -7.84 -16.00
N MET A 89 -8.24 -7.79 -15.89
CA MET A 89 -7.48 -6.54 -16.06
C MET A 89 -6.65 -6.49 -17.34
N ARG A 90 -6.28 -7.64 -17.93
CA ARG A 90 -5.36 -7.68 -19.09
C ARG A 90 -5.80 -6.76 -20.22
N LYS A 91 -7.07 -6.88 -20.65
CA LYS A 91 -7.61 -6.06 -21.73
C LYS A 91 -7.54 -4.56 -21.42
N LEU A 92 -7.81 -4.16 -20.18
CA LEU A 92 -7.72 -2.75 -19.77
C LEU A 92 -6.28 -2.25 -19.85
N TYR A 93 -5.33 -3.03 -19.34
CA TYR A 93 -3.91 -2.70 -19.38
C TYR A 93 -3.36 -2.61 -20.81
N GLU A 94 -3.72 -3.55 -21.69
CA GLU A 94 -3.33 -3.54 -23.11
C GLU A 94 -3.86 -2.30 -23.86
N THR A 95 -4.98 -1.73 -23.42
CA THR A 95 -5.57 -0.52 -24.04
C THR A 95 -5.08 0.80 -23.47
N CYS A 96 -4.27 0.78 -22.41
CA CYS A 96 -3.72 1.99 -21.80
C CYS A 96 -2.21 2.10 -22.03
N ALA A 97 -1.64 3.27 -21.70
CA ALA A 97 -0.22 3.56 -21.92
C ALA A 97 0.76 2.63 -21.16
N TRP A 98 0.27 1.90 -20.15
CA TRP A 98 1.10 1.02 -19.33
C TRP A 98 1.36 -0.35 -19.96
N GLY A 99 0.44 -0.84 -20.81
CA GLY A 99 0.49 -2.20 -21.35
C GLY A 99 0.28 -3.30 -20.29
N TRP A 100 0.23 -4.55 -20.74
CA TRP A 100 0.17 -5.74 -19.88
C TRP A 100 1.52 -6.46 -19.90
N ASN A 101 2.13 -6.65 -18.73
CA ASN A 101 3.32 -7.48 -18.56
C ASN A 101 3.02 -8.56 -17.50
N PRO A 102 2.82 -9.82 -17.91
CA PRO A 102 2.49 -10.91 -16.99
C PRO A 102 3.57 -11.13 -15.93
N GLU A 103 4.84 -11.15 -16.32
CA GLU A 103 5.98 -11.41 -15.43
C GLU A 103 6.05 -10.34 -14.34
N ARG A 104 5.97 -9.07 -14.73
CA ARG A 104 5.96 -7.94 -13.78
C ARG A 104 4.77 -7.99 -12.83
N LYS A 105 3.60 -8.43 -13.31
CA LYS A 105 2.41 -8.57 -12.44
C LYS A 105 2.53 -9.73 -11.48
N VAL A 106 3.13 -10.85 -11.90
CA VAL A 106 3.46 -11.96 -11.00
C VAL A 106 4.48 -11.52 -9.96
N GLU A 107 5.55 -10.81 -10.35
CA GLU A 107 6.53 -10.25 -9.40
C GLU A 107 5.86 -9.33 -8.37
N GLU A 108 5.00 -8.41 -8.80
CA GLU A 108 4.24 -7.53 -7.91
C GLU A 108 3.37 -8.31 -6.92
N MET A 109 2.64 -9.31 -7.42
CA MET A 109 1.72 -10.14 -6.62
C MET A 109 2.46 -11.17 -5.74
N THR A 110 3.76 -11.39 -5.96
CA THR A 110 4.58 -12.36 -5.19
C THR A 110 5.60 -11.69 -4.29
N ASP A 111 5.57 -10.36 -4.16
CA ASP A 111 6.43 -9.60 -3.26
C ASP A 111 6.26 -10.08 -1.80
N ASP A 112 7.35 -10.39 -1.10
CA ASP A 112 7.33 -10.93 0.27
C ASP A 112 6.59 -10.03 1.30
N SER A 113 6.41 -8.75 1.01
CA SER A 113 5.63 -7.81 1.84
C SER A 113 4.13 -7.82 1.55
N ALA A 114 3.69 -8.56 0.53
CA ALA A 114 2.29 -8.66 0.12
C ALA A 114 1.42 -9.40 1.13
N TRP A 115 0.25 -8.82 1.33
CA TRP A 115 -0.87 -9.38 2.06
C TRP A 115 -2.04 -9.63 1.11
N TYR A 116 -2.80 -10.66 1.44
CA TYR A 116 -3.98 -11.07 0.72
C TYR A 116 -5.16 -11.15 1.69
N LEU A 117 -6.19 -10.35 1.42
CA LEU A 117 -7.54 -10.57 1.96
C LEU A 117 -8.30 -11.43 0.95
N ILE A 118 -8.67 -12.64 1.34
CA ILE A 118 -9.38 -13.60 0.48
C ILE A 118 -10.81 -13.75 0.99
N ALA A 119 -11.79 -13.66 0.09
CA ALA A 119 -13.20 -13.92 0.35
C ALA A 119 -13.60 -15.29 -0.20
N LYS A 120 -14.26 -16.11 0.61
CA LYS A 120 -14.72 -17.45 0.24
C LYS A 120 -16.12 -17.76 0.78
N GLN A 121 -16.79 -18.71 0.12
CA GLN A 121 -18.06 -19.27 0.57
C GLN A 121 -18.07 -20.76 0.24
N ASN A 122 -18.29 -21.64 1.24
CA ASN A 122 -18.31 -23.09 1.06
C ASN A 122 -17.09 -23.59 0.26
N ASP A 123 -15.89 -23.17 0.66
CA ASP A 123 -14.59 -23.45 0.02
C ASP A 123 -14.39 -22.91 -1.40
N LYS A 124 -15.39 -22.24 -1.98
CA LYS A 124 -15.25 -21.51 -3.23
C LYS A 124 -14.66 -20.13 -2.99
N LEU A 125 -13.54 -19.84 -3.66
CA LEU A 125 -12.95 -18.50 -3.71
C LEU A 125 -13.82 -17.55 -4.53
N LEU A 126 -14.14 -16.38 -3.97
CA LEU A 126 -15.05 -15.41 -4.57
C LEU A 126 -14.34 -14.14 -5.03
N ALA A 127 -13.49 -13.57 -4.17
CA ALA A 127 -12.78 -12.33 -4.42
C ALA A 127 -11.49 -12.26 -3.60
N PHE A 128 -10.59 -11.35 -3.98
CA PHE A 128 -9.45 -11.00 -3.15
C PHE A 128 -9.13 -9.52 -3.24
N SER A 129 -8.36 -9.05 -2.26
CA SER A 129 -7.59 -7.82 -2.33
C SER A 129 -6.14 -8.15 -2.00
N HIS A 130 -5.23 -7.74 -2.87
CA HIS A 130 -3.79 -7.72 -2.64
C HIS A 130 -3.42 -6.34 -2.11
N PHE A 131 -2.60 -6.27 -1.07
CA PHE A 131 -2.11 -4.99 -0.56
C PHE A 131 -0.75 -5.10 0.16
N ARG A 132 -0.08 -3.97 0.35
CA ARG A 132 1.19 -3.81 1.05
C ARG A 132 1.15 -2.60 1.96
N PHE A 133 1.91 -2.63 3.06
CA PHE A 133 2.25 -1.41 3.80
C PHE A 133 3.56 -0.87 3.23
N ASP A 134 3.52 0.32 2.64
CA ASP A 134 4.67 0.89 1.93
C ASP A 134 4.78 2.41 2.13
N MET A 135 5.90 2.99 1.72
CA MET A 135 6.09 4.44 1.63
C MET A 135 5.87 4.88 0.18
N ASP A 136 4.90 5.77 -0.06
CA ASP A 136 4.68 6.36 -1.38
C ASP A 136 4.69 7.90 -1.30
N PHE A 137 5.45 8.54 -2.18
CA PHE A 137 5.71 10.00 -2.16
C PHE A 137 6.04 10.58 -0.78
N GLY A 138 6.71 9.80 0.07
CA GLY A 138 7.09 10.18 1.43
C GLY A 138 6.00 10.05 2.48
N GLU A 139 4.81 9.54 2.13
CA GLU A 139 3.74 9.21 3.06
C GLU A 139 3.66 7.68 3.28
N PRO A 140 3.36 7.21 4.51
CA PRO A 140 3.04 5.81 4.73
C PRO A 140 1.65 5.51 4.15
N VAL A 141 1.55 4.49 3.29
CA VAL A 141 0.31 4.12 2.60
C VAL A 141 0.01 2.64 2.74
N LEU A 142 -1.27 2.32 2.64
CA LEU A 142 -1.72 0.99 2.24
C LEU A 142 -1.77 0.99 0.71
N TYR A 143 -0.86 0.27 0.07
CA TYR A 143 -0.78 0.16 -1.38
C TYR A 143 -1.58 -1.06 -1.84
N TRP A 144 -2.55 -0.91 -2.74
CA TRP A 144 -3.46 -1.98 -3.18
C TRP A 144 -3.56 -2.09 -4.71
#